data_AF-A0A9C8FX38-F1
#
_entry.id   AF-A0A9C8FX38-F1
#
_cell.length_a   1.000
_cell.length_b   1.000
_cell.length_c   1.000
_cell.angle_alpha   90.00
_cell.angle_beta   90.00
_cell.angle_gamma   90.00
#
_symmetry.space_group_name_H-M   'P 1'
#
loop_
_entity.id
_entity.type
_entity.pdbx_description
1 polymer ?
#
loop_
_entity_poly.entity_id
_entity_poly.type
_entity_poly.pdbx_seq_one_letter_code
_entity_poly.pdbx_strand_id
1 'polypeptide(L)'
;MNMDWRNQITKPSLVVWPERVKNNIRRMKQKADRDGVRLRPHFKTHQSARVARWFREEGGEAITVSSVKMALYFASQGWENITIAFPVNIREMKDINDLAGRVQLNLLITSSTVAEFVSENLENPVGAWIKVDVGYGRTGIPVEEDGKIRELSRQIDSLPRLDFAGILTHAGQSYHISDRGQRAALYREVAERMGLLRKKILADGLERCLVSVG
;
A
#
# COMPACT_ATOMS: atom_id res chain seq x y z
N MET A 1 -33.29 27.20 18.97
CA MET A 1 -33.30 25.78 19.40
C MET A 1 -32.30 25.03 18.54
N ASN A 2 -31.20 24.53 19.13
CA ASN A 2 -30.32 23.58 18.44
C ASN A 2 -31.07 22.25 18.36
N MET A 3 -31.63 21.96 17.20
CA MET A 3 -32.26 20.67 16.93
C MET A 3 -31.15 19.61 16.94
N ASP A 4 -31.27 18.59 17.81
CA ASP A 4 -30.32 17.48 17.79
C ASP A 4 -30.46 16.76 16.44
N TRP A 5 -29.45 16.89 15.58
CA TRP A 5 -29.42 16.30 14.23
C TRP A 5 -29.65 14.79 14.25
N ARG A 6 -29.40 14.11 15.38
CA ARG A 6 -29.67 12.68 15.57
C ARG A 6 -31.16 12.36 15.40
N ASN A 7 -32.04 13.27 15.82
CA ASN A 7 -33.49 13.12 15.69
C ASN A 7 -33.97 13.26 14.23
N GLN A 8 -33.10 13.68 13.31
CA GLN A 8 -33.40 13.75 11.87
C GLN A 8 -33.01 12.46 11.13
N ILE A 9 -32.35 11.51 11.79
CA ILE A 9 -31.99 10.22 11.19
C ILE A 9 -33.18 9.27 11.30
N THR A 10 -33.75 8.88 10.16
CA THR A 10 -34.95 8.02 10.11
C THR A 10 -34.67 6.56 9.75
N LYS A 11 -33.41 6.20 9.49
CA LYS A 11 -32.99 4.85 9.06
C LYS A 11 -31.55 4.54 9.47
N PRO A 12 -31.12 3.26 9.45
CA PRO A 12 -29.72 2.90 9.67
C PRO A 12 -28.79 3.74 8.79
N SER A 13 -27.89 4.47 9.43
CA SER A 13 -27.03 5.46 8.78
C SER A 13 -25.60 5.33 9.30
N LEU A 14 -24.63 5.37 8.39
CA LEU A 14 -23.21 5.46 8.75
C LEU A 14 -22.88 6.90 9.16
N VAL A 15 -22.68 7.10 10.46
CA VAL A 15 -22.30 8.41 11.02
C VAL A 15 -20.81 8.47 11.25
N VAL A 16 -20.20 9.57 10.83
CA VAL A 16 -18.79 9.87 11.06
C VAL A 16 -18.67 11.21 11.78
N TRP A 17 -17.87 11.28 12.84
CA TRP A 17 -17.56 12.52 13.54
C TRP A 17 -16.30 13.15 12.93
N PRO A 18 -16.41 14.26 12.16
CA PRO A 18 -15.28 14.81 11.41
C PRO A 18 -14.05 15.09 12.26
N GLU A 19 -14.25 15.72 13.43
CA GLU A 19 -13.15 16.09 14.32
C GLU A 19 -12.43 14.86 14.91
N ARG A 20 -13.15 13.76 15.17
CA ARG A 20 -12.51 12.51 15.60
C ARG A 20 -11.66 11.91 14.48
N VAL A 21 -12.14 11.95 13.24
CA VAL A 21 -11.38 11.44 12.09
C VAL A 21 -10.14 12.28 11.85
N LYS A 22 -10.27 13.61 11.81
CA LYS A 22 -9.13 14.53 11.65
C LYS A 22 -8.07 14.33 12.74
N ASN A 23 -8.49 14.19 14.00
CA ASN A 23 -7.58 13.92 15.11
C ASN A 23 -6.88 12.55 14.96
N ASN A 24 -7.57 11.52 14.49
CA ASN A 24 -6.97 10.21 14.23
C ASN A 24 -5.93 10.27 13.09
N ILE A 25 -6.24 11.00 12.00
CA ILE A 25 -5.33 11.23 10.87
C ILE A 25 -4.07 11.95 11.37
N ARG A 26 -4.24 13.08 12.06
CA ARG A 26 -3.14 13.88 12.61
C ARG A 26 -2.24 13.06 13.54
N ARG A 27 -2.84 12.27 14.44
CA ARG A 27 -2.09 11.38 15.35
C ARG A 27 -1.23 10.37 14.58
N MET A 28 -1.75 9.77 13.51
CA MET A 28 -0.97 8.82 12.70
C MET A 28 0.11 9.51 11.88
N LYS A 29 -0.17 10.70 11.33
CA LYS A 29 0.82 11.51 10.62
C LYS A 29 1.98 11.92 11.53
N GLN A 30 1.67 12.50 12.70
CA GLN A 30 2.68 12.87 13.71
C GLN A 30 3.50 11.68 14.20
N LYS A 31 2.88 10.50 14.33
CA LYS A 31 3.62 9.27 14.65
C LYS A 31 4.64 8.94 13.56
N ALA A 32 4.21 8.94 12.30
CA ALA A 32 5.08 8.64 11.16
C ALA A 32 6.22 9.66 11.03
N ASP A 33 5.91 10.95 11.18
CA ASP A 33 6.89 12.04 11.12
C ASP A 33 7.95 11.92 12.22
N ARG A 34 7.52 11.67 13.48
CA ARG A 34 8.45 11.46 14.60
C ARG A 34 9.38 10.27 14.36
N ASP A 35 8.87 9.22 13.73
CA ASP A 35 9.63 7.99 13.48
C ASP A 35 10.40 8.08 12.13
N GLY A 36 10.37 9.22 11.43
CA GLY A 36 11.10 9.46 10.18
C GLY A 36 10.62 8.62 8.99
N VAL A 37 9.38 8.11 9.03
CA VAL A 37 8.83 7.22 7.99
C VAL A 37 7.68 7.88 7.24
N ARG A 38 7.50 7.50 5.96
CA ARG A 38 6.37 7.96 5.16
C ARG A 38 5.09 7.22 5.57
N LEU A 39 4.04 7.97 5.90
CA LEU A 39 2.69 7.41 6.04
C LEU A 39 2.02 7.28 4.67
N ARG A 40 1.63 6.05 4.28
CA ARG A 40 0.78 5.77 3.12
C ARG A 40 -0.55 5.15 3.57
N PRO A 41 -1.58 5.96 3.89
CA PRO A 41 -2.85 5.44 4.40
C PRO A 41 -3.58 4.56 3.39
N HIS A 42 -4.25 3.53 3.88
CA HIS A 42 -5.05 2.66 3.04
C HIS A 42 -6.51 3.13 2.98
N PHE A 43 -6.95 3.55 1.79
CA PHE A 43 -8.27 4.18 1.60
C PHE A 43 -9.43 3.21 1.47
N LYS A 44 -9.19 1.89 1.53
CA LYS A 44 -10.25 0.87 1.49
C LYS A 44 -11.27 1.00 2.62
N THR A 45 -10.85 1.58 3.75
CA THR A 45 -11.69 1.73 4.94
C THR A 45 -12.81 2.75 4.76
N HIS A 46 -12.55 3.88 4.08
CA HIS A 46 -13.52 4.97 3.99
C HIS A 46 -14.05 5.21 2.57
N GLN A 47 -13.27 4.91 1.52
CA GLN A 47 -13.66 5.08 0.11
C GLN A 47 -14.35 6.43 -0.20
N SER A 48 -13.88 7.48 0.47
CA SER A 48 -14.55 8.78 0.51
C SER A 48 -13.58 9.90 0.17
N ALA A 49 -13.87 10.66 -0.90
CA ALA A 49 -13.14 11.86 -1.28
C ALA A 49 -13.09 12.91 -0.16
N ARG A 50 -14.15 13.02 0.66
CA ARG A 50 -14.18 13.96 1.78
C ARG A 50 -13.18 13.61 2.86
N VAL A 51 -13.10 12.32 3.24
CA VAL A 51 -12.10 11.84 4.21
C VAL A 51 -10.70 11.92 3.62
N ALA A 52 -10.54 11.63 2.31
CA ALA A 52 -9.28 11.79 1.62
C ALA A 52 -8.75 13.23 1.69
N ARG A 53 -9.61 14.25 1.50
CA ARG A 53 -9.19 15.65 1.66
C ARG A 53 -8.58 15.94 3.03
N TRP A 54 -9.13 15.37 4.11
CA TRP A 54 -8.56 15.53 5.45
C TRP A 54 -7.16 14.90 5.60
N PHE A 55 -6.84 13.83 4.85
CA PHE A 55 -5.47 13.32 4.78
C PHE A 55 -4.53 14.31 4.08
N ARG A 56 -4.99 14.96 3.00
CA ARG A 56 -4.21 15.96 2.26
C ARG A 56 -3.98 17.23 3.08
N GLU A 57 -4.98 17.68 3.83
CA GLU A 57 -4.88 18.81 4.78
C GLU A 57 -3.77 18.59 5.84
N GLU A 58 -3.50 17.34 6.19
CA GLU A 58 -2.42 16.96 7.12
C GLU A 58 -1.10 16.61 6.38
N GLY A 59 -0.96 16.99 5.10
CA GLY A 59 0.25 16.77 4.30
C GLY A 59 0.41 15.35 3.74
N GLY A 60 -0.68 14.59 3.62
CA GLY A 60 -0.66 13.27 2.97
C GLY A 60 -0.64 13.38 1.44
N GLU A 61 0.37 12.78 0.82
CA GLU A 61 0.61 12.87 -0.64
C GLU A 61 0.45 11.52 -1.37
N ALA A 62 0.49 10.42 -0.62
CA ALA A 62 0.60 9.08 -1.18
C ALA A 62 -0.39 8.13 -0.52
N ILE A 63 -1.10 7.30 -1.30
CA ILE A 63 -2.19 6.45 -0.80
C ILE A 63 -2.04 4.99 -1.23
N THR A 64 -2.73 4.12 -0.49
CA THR A 64 -2.89 2.71 -0.83
C THR A 64 -4.37 2.41 -1.08
N VAL A 65 -4.67 1.73 -2.18
CA VAL A 65 -6.02 1.28 -2.56
C VAL A 65 -6.02 -0.24 -2.77
N SER A 66 -7.21 -0.83 -2.85
CA SER A 66 -7.37 -2.29 -2.98
C SER A 66 -7.83 -2.77 -4.35
N SER A 67 -8.01 -1.86 -5.31
CA SER A 67 -8.43 -2.19 -6.68
C SER A 67 -8.09 -1.08 -7.67
N VAL A 68 -8.04 -1.44 -8.96
CA VAL A 68 -7.90 -0.48 -10.09
C VAL A 68 -9.06 0.51 -10.11
N LYS A 69 -10.30 0.04 -9.92
CA LYS A 69 -11.49 0.91 -9.80
C LYS A 69 -11.34 1.98 -8.70
N MET A 70 -10.78 1.62 -7.55
CA MET A 70 -10.55 2.56 -6.46
C MET A 70 -9.40 3.53 -6.77
N ALA A 71 -8.35 3.05 -7.47
CA ALA A 71 -7.28 3.91 -7.98
C ALA A 71 -7.84 4.96 -8.95
N LEU A 72 -8.66 4.56 -9.93
CA LEU A 72 -9.34 5.47 -10.87
C LEU A 72 -10.18 6.50 -10.13
N TYR A 73 -10.96 6.07 -9.13
CA TYR A 73 -11.75 6.97 -8.31
C TYR A 73 -10.87 8.03 -7.64
N PHE A 74 -9.80 7.65 -6.93
CA PHE A 74 -8.97 8.63 -6.22
C PHE A 74 -8.07 9.45 -7.14
N ALA A 75 -7.63 8.91 -8.28
CA ALA A 75 -6.95 9.67 -9.33
C ALA A 75 -7.85 10.82 -9.82
N SER A 76 -9.15 10.56 -10.05
CA SER A 76 -10.12 11.61 -10.41
C SER A 76 -10.32 12.68 -9.32
N GLN A 77 -9.90 12.40 -8.08
CA GLN A 77 -9.94 13.34 -6.95
C GLN A 77 -8.58 14.04 -6.72
N GLY A 78 -7.66 13.95 -7.69
CA GLY A 78 -6.34 14.57 -7.66
C GLY A 78 -5.34 13.87 -6.74
N TRP A 79 -5.41 12.54 -6.61
CA TRP A 79 -4.34 11.77 -5.97
C TRP A 79 -3.36 11.27 -7.00
N GLU A 80 -2.09 11.64 -6.84
CA GLU A 80 -1.06 11.42 -7.86
C GLU A 80 -0.09 10.30 -7.51
N ASN A 81 -0.05 9.83 -6.25
CA ASN A 81 0.84 8.73 -5.85
C ASN A 81 0.03 7.59 -5.23
N ILE A 82 -0.23 6.55 -6.02
CA ILE A 82 -1.18 5.49 -5.69
C ILE A 82 -0.50 4.12 -5.74
N THR A 83 -0.65 3.35 -4.67
CA THR A 83 -0.28 1.93 -4.64
C THR A 83 -1.53 1.05 -4.62
N ILE A 84 -1.68 0.16 -5.59
CA ILE A 84 -2.73 -0.86 -5.59
C ILE A 84 -2.22 -2.07 -4.82
N ALA A 85 -2.51 -2.18 -3.53
CA ALA A 85 -1.99 -3.24 -2.64
C ALA A 85 -2.74 -4.58 -2.75
N PHE A 86 -2.94 -5.03 -3.99
CA PHE A 86 -3.47 -6.33 -4.36
C PHE A 86 -2.64 -6.87 -5.53
N PRO A 87 -2.40 -8.20 -5.66
CA PRO A 87 -1.72 -8.76 -6.83
C PRO A 87 -2.31 -8.19 -8.12
N VAL A 88 -1.45 -7.72 -9.02
CA VAL A 88 -1.89 -7.08 -10.26
C VAL A 88 -2.78 -8.02 -11.05
N ASN A 89 -3.93 -7.50 -11.49
CA ASN A 89 -4.83 -8.23 -12.37
C ASN A 89 -4.48 -7.89 -13.82
N ILE A 90 -3.81 -8.83 -14.49
CA ILE A 90 -3.36 -8.68 -15.87
C ILE A 90 -4.49 -8.45 -16.90
N ARG A 91 -5.76 -8.64 -16.50
CA ARG A 91 -6.92 -8.35 -17.35
C ARG A 91 -7.37 -6.89 -17.32
N GLU A 92 -6.83 -6.08 -16.41
CA GLU A 92 -7.15 -4.66 -16.24
C GLU A 92 -6.08 -3.76 -16.87
N MET A 93 -5.20 -4.28 -17.75
CA MET A 93 -4.06 -3.53 -18.31
C MET A 93 -4.46 -2.20 -18.98
N LYS A 94 -5.62 -2.14 -19.63
CA LYS A 94 -6.14 -0.89 -20.21
C LYS A 94 -6.29 0.21 -19.16
N ASP A 95 -6.95 -0.10 -18.04
CA ASP A 95 -7.18 0.85 -16.96
C ASP A 95 -5.90 1.13 -16.15
N ILE A 96 -5.00 0.14 -16.06
CA ILE A 96 -3.66 0.30 -15.49
C ILE A 96 -2.83 1.29 -16.31
N ASN A 97 -2.82 1.19 -17.64
CA ASN A 97 -2.11 2.13 -18.51
C ASN A 97 -2.71 3.53 -18.45
N ASP A 98 -4.05 3.63 -18.41
CA ASP A 98 -4.75 4.91 -18.21
C ASP A 98 -4.35 5.58 -16.90
N LEU A 99 -4.24 4.81 -15.82
CA LEU A 99 -3.73 5.30 -14.54
C LEU A 99 -2.25 5.70 -14.62
N ALA A 100 -1.40 4.83 -15.17
CA ALA A 100 0.04 5.05 -15.24
C ALA A 100 0.41 6.30 -16.07
N GLY A 101 -0.41 6.67 -17.06
CA GLY A 101 -0.25 7.92 -17.81
C GLY A 101 -0.67 9.19 -17.05
N ARG A 102 -1.30 9.06 -15.87
CA ARG A 102 -1.86 10.19 -15.10
C ARG A 102 -1.25 10.35 -13.71
N VAL A 103 -0.80 9.25 -13.10
CA VAL A 103 -0.35 9.21 -11.70
C VAL A 103 0.92 8.37 -11.58
N GLN A 104 1.71 8.61 -10.53
CA GLN A 104 2.73 7.69 -10.06
C GLN A 104 2.07 6.42 -9.50
N LEU A 105 1.82 5.47 -10.39
CA LEU A 105 1.18 4.20 -10.08
C LEU A 105 2.20 3.18 -9.56
N ASN A 106 1.81 2.43 -8.53
CA ASN A 106 2.57 1.31 -8.00
C ASN A 106 1.72 0.04 -8.00
N LEU A 107 2.26 -1.05 -8.55
CA LEU A 107 1.62 -2.35 -8.67
C LEU A 107 2.33 -3.41 -7.81
N LEU A 108 1.59 -4.44 -7.42
CA LEU A 108 2.15 -5.60 -6.73
C LEU A 108 2.37 -6.74 -7.72
N ILE A 109 3.63 -7.12 -7.90
CA ILE A 109 4.08 -8.21 -8.77
C ILE A 109 4.38 -9.44 -7.90
N THR A 110 3.88 -10.60 -8.33
CA THR A 110 3.91 -11.83 -7.52
C THR A 110 4.72 -12.97 -8.13
N SER A 111 5.09 -12.86 -9.41
CA SER A 111 5.90 -13.87 -10.10
C SER A 111 6.56 -13.28 -11.35
N SER A 112 7.58 -13.99 -11.84
CA SER A 112 8.30 -13.71 -13.08
C SER A 112 7.38 -13.59 -14.29
N THR A 113 6.50 -14.57 -14.50
CA THR A 113 5.52 -14.58 -15.60
C THR A 113 4.60 -13.36 -15.58
N VAL A 114 4.19 -12.92 -14.38
CA VAL A 114 3.36 -11.71 -14.24
C VAL A 114 4.19 -10.45 -14.53
N ALA A 115 5.44 -10.41 -14.08
CA ALA A 115 6.34 -9.29 -14.36
C ALA A 115 6.56 -9.09 -15.87
N GLU A 116 6.89 -10.17 -16.59
CA GLU A 116 7.07 -10.17 -18.05
C GLU A 116 5.81 -9.69 -18.77
N PHE A 117 4.67 -10.33 -18.48
CA PHE A 117 3.39 -9.96 -19.11
C PHE A 117 3.06 -8.48 -18.89
N VAL A 118 3.20 -7.99 -17.65
CA VAL A 118 2.89 -6.60 -17.33
C VAL A 118 3.86 -5.67 -18.06
N SER A 119 5.17 -5.94 -18.02
CA SER A 119 6.17 -5.12 -18.71
C SER A 119 5.90 -4.99 -20.22
N GLU A 120 5.56 -6.10 -20.88
CA GLU A 120 5.23 -6.13 -22.31
C GLU A 120 3.99 -5.30 -22.66
N ASN A 121 3.00 -5.27 -21.76
CA ASN A 121 1.71 -4.61 -21.99
C ASN A 121 1.60 -3.20 -21.37
N LEU A 122 2.63 -2.74 -20.67
CA LEU A 122 2.67 -1.37 -20.15
C LEU A 122 2.97 -0.37 -21.27
N GLU A 123 2.33 0.78 -21.21
CA GLU A 123 2.60 1.93 -22.09
C GLU A 123 3.41 3.00 -21.36
N ASN A 124 3.25 3.09 -20.03
CA ASN A 124 3.92 4.05 -19.15
C ASN A 124 4.65 3.33 -18.01
N PRO A 125 5.74 3.90 -17.46
CA PRO A 125 6.42 3.33 -16.31
C PRO A 125 5.53 3.24 -15.07
N VAL A 126 5.69 2.17 -14.30
CA VAL A 126 5.04 1.99 -12.99
C VAL A 126 6.04 1.48 -11.97
N GLY A 127 5.83 1.85 -10.70
CA GLY A 127 6.57 1.27 -9.58
C GLY A 127 6.12 -0.18 -9.34
N ALA A 128 7.07 -1.10 -9.21
CA ALA A 128 6.82 -2.50 -8.96
C ALA A 128 7.22 -2.89 -7.53
N TRP A 129 6.28 -3.42 -6.77
CA TRP A 129 6.49 -3.92 -5.42
C TRP A 129 6.30 -5.42 -5.38
N ILE A 130 7.15 -6.13 -4.63
CA ILE A 130 6.92 -7.53 -4.32
C ILE A 130 6.22 -7.64 -2.98
N LYS A 131 5.10 -8.35 -2.95
CA LYS A 131 4.43 -8.66 -1.69
C LYS A 131 5.11 -9.85 -1.01
N VAL A 132 5.53 -9.65 0.22
CA VAL A 132 6.20 -10.66 1.05
C VAL A 132 5.24 -11.12 2.14
N ASP A 133 5.07 -12.43 2.27
CA ASP A 133 4.36 -13.04 3.37
C ASP A 133 5.31 -13.33 4.53
N VAL A 134 5.08 -12.69 5.67
CA VAL A 134 5.84 -12.83 6.93
C VAL A 134 4.98 -13.54 7.98
N GLY A 135 4.16 -14.49 7.53
CA GLY A 135 3.36 -15.37 8.39
C GLY A 135 1.87 -15.01 8.49
N TYR A 136 1.33 -14.19 7.59
CA TYR A 136 -0.12 -13.99 7.53
C TYR A 136 -0.82 -15.12 6.76
N GLY A 137 -0.16 -15.75 5.78
CA GLY A 137 -0.71 -16.90 5.04
C GLY A 137 -1.81 -16.52 4.06
N ARG A 138 -1.74 -15.33 3.46
CA ARG A 138 -2.82 -14.80 2.59
C ARG A 138 -2.39 -14.61 1.14
N THR A 139 -1.37 -13.80 0.91
CA THR A 139 -0.86 -13.44 -0.43
C THR A 139 0.56 -12.94 -0.29
N GLY A 140 1.39 -13.20 -1.31
CA GLY A 140 2.79 -12.81 -1.32
C GLY A 140 3.69 -14.05 -1.30
N ILE A 141 4.97 -13.83 -1.56
CA ILE A 141 5.97 -14.89 -1.50
C ILE A 141 6.40 -15.03 -0.03
N PRO A 142 6.37 -16.24 0.56
CA PRO A 142 6.91 -16.48 1.90
C PRO A 142 8.31 -15.91 2.03
N VAL A 143 8.59 -15.20 3.12
CA VAL A 143 9.89 -14.59 3.36
C VAL A 143 11.02 -15.62 3.50
N GLU A 144 10.67 -16.88 3.81
CA GLU A 144 11.56 -18.04 3.80
C GLU A 144 12.04 -18.39 2.38
N GLU A 145 11.26 -18.06 1.35
CA GLU A 145 11.65 -18.18 -0.07
C GLU A 145 12.42 -16.93 -0.54
N ASP A 146 13.40 -16.45 0.25
CA ASP A 146 14.11 -15.20 -0.02
C ASP A 146 14.83 -15.17 -1.37
N GLY A 147 15.36 -16.31 -1.82
CA GLY A 147 15.99 -16.48 -3.13
C GLY A 147 15.05 -16.15 -4.28
N LYS A 148 13.79 -16.59 -4.18
CA LYS A 148 12.74 -16.32 -5.18
C LYS A 148 12.34 -14.84 -5.19
N ILE A 149 12.30 -14.21 -4.02
CA ILE A 149 12.02 -12.76 -3.92
C ILE A 149 13.17 -11.96 -4.55
N ARG A 150 14.42 -12.34 -4.28
CA ARG A 150 15.61 -11.71 -4.84
C ARG A 150 15.70 -11.89 -6.36
N GLU A 151 15.43 -13.09 -6.85
CA GLU A 151 15.35 -13.37 -8.29
C GLU A 151 14.29 -12.52 -8.98
N LEU A 152 13.06 -12.50 -8.44
CA LEU A 152 12.00 -11.65 -8.95
C LEU A 152 12.36 -10.15 -8.89
N SER A 153 13.09 -9.71 -7.85
CA SER A 153 13.53 -8.32 -7.72
C SER A 153 14.48 -7.94 -8.87
N ARG A 154 15.49 -8.77 -9.16
CA ARG A 154 16.42 -8.55 -10.28
C ARG A 154 15.72 -8.58 -11.64
N GLN A 155 14.76 -9.50 -11.80
CA GLN A 155 14.01 -9.59 -13.04
C GLN A 155 13.13 -8.36 -13.27
N ILE A 156 12.44 -7.87 -12.23
CA ILE A 156 11.67 -6.64 -12.33
C ILE A 156 12.58 -5.47 -12.73
N ASP A 157 13.76 -5.36 -12.10
CA ASP A 157 14.73 -4.28 -12.34
C ASP A 157 15.29 -4.27 -13.78
N SER A 158 15.32 -5.43 -14.45
CA SER A 158 15.78 -5.53 -15.85
C SER A 158 14.68 -5.34 -16.90
N LEU A 159 13.40 -5.30 -16.49
CA LEU A 159 12.26 -5.23 -17.39
C LEU A 159 11.89 -3.77 -17.72
N PRO A 160 11.60 -3.44 -18.99
CA PRO A 160 11.22 -2.08 -19.35
C PRO A 160 9.90 -1.68 -18.67
N ARG A 161 9.80 -0.39 -18.29
CA ARG A 161 8.61 0.22 -17.67
C ARG A 161 8.19 -0.35 -16.31
N LEU A 162 8.95 -1.30 -15.76
CA LEU A 162 8.80 -1.74 -14.38
C LEU A 162 9.96 -1.22 -13.55
N ASP A 163 9.68 -0.23 -12.71
CA ASP A 163 10.68 0.32 -11.82
C ASP A 163 10.62 -0.44 -10.49
N PHE A 164 11.62 -1.28 -10.19
CA PHE A 164 11.66 -1.95 -8.89
C PHE A 164 11.67 -0.90 -7.76
N ALA A 165 10.61 -0.92 -6.94
CA ALA A 165 10.41 0.02 -5.84
C ALA A 165 10.84 -0.58 -4.51
N GLY A 166 10.53 -1.86 -4.28
CA GLY A 166 10.90 -2.58 -3.08
C GLY A 166 9.92 -3.67 -2.67
N ILE A 167 9.91 -3.96 -1.37
CA ILE A 167 9.12 -5.03 -0.78
C ILE A 167 8.05 -4.48 0.16
N LEU A 168 6.87 -5.08 0.11
CA LEU A 168 5.70 -4.69 0.90
C LEU A 168 5.16 -5.90 1.65
N THR A 169 4.76 -5.71 2.91
CA THR A 169 4.01 -6.72 3.65
C THR A 169 2.83 -6.13 4.42
N HIS A 170 1.89 -6.99 4.79
CA HIS A 170 0.79 -6.68 5.68
C HIS A 170 0.70 -7.75 6.77
N ALA A 171 0.98 -7.35 8.02
CA ALA A 171 0.97 -8.24 9.17
C ALA A 171 -0.44 -8.41 9.75
N GLY A 172 -1.36 -8.96 8.94
CA GLY A 172 -2.76 -9.13 9.29
C GLY A 172 -3.01 -10.12 10.43
N GLN A 173 -2.06 -11.01 10.73
CA GLN A 173 -2.11 -11.91 11.89
C GLN A 173 -2.15 -11.16 13.22
N SER A 174 -1.77 -9.88 13.25
CA SER A 174 -1.89 -9.00 14.42
C SER A 174 -3.33 -8.80 14.90
N TYR A 175 -4.34 -8.99 14.04
CA TYR A 175 -5.75 -8.85 14.40
C TYR A 175 -6.22 -9.90 15.42
N HIS A 176 -5.53 -11.03 15.53
CA HIS A 176 -5.85 -12.11 16.46
C HIS A 176 -5.14 -11.98 17.82
N ILE A 177 -4.30 -10.96 17.98
CA ILE A 177 -3.50 -10.75 19.19
C ILE A 177 -4.09 -9.60 19.99
N SER A 178 -4.71 -9.91 21.13
CA SER A 178 -5.30 -8.89 22.02
C SER A 178 -4.26 -8.17 22.87
N ASP A 179 -3.17 -8.83 23.24
CA ASP A 179 -2.12 -8.25 24.06
C ASP A 179 -1.24 -7.26 23.28
N ARG A 180 -0.95 -6.11 23.89
CA ARG A 180 -0.15 -5.05 23.26
C ARG A 180 1.32 -5.44 23.15
N GLY A 181 1.86 -6.13 24.14
CA GLY A 181 3.27 -6.57 24.16
C GLY A 181 3.54 -7.58 23.06
N GLN A 182 2.67 -8.58 22.92
CA GLN A 182 2.72 -9.59 21.87
C GLN A 182 2.57 -8.97 20.47
N ARG A 183 1.62 -8.03 20.27
CA ARG A 183 1.52 -7.29 19.00
C ARG A 183 2.80 -6.53 18.68
N ALA A 184 3.39 -5.86 19.68
CA ALA A 184 4.64 -5.13 19.49
C ALA A 184 5.82 -6.05 19.20
N ALA A 185 5.88 -7.24 19.80
CA ALA A 185 6.87 -8.26 19.48
C ALA A 185 6.73 -8.75 18.03
N LEU A 186 5.51 -9.08 17.60
CA LEU A 186 5.23 -9.47 16.22
C LEU A 186 5.67 -8.40 15.21
N TYR A 187 5.31 -7.13 15.44
CA TYR A 187 5.68 -6.06 14.51
C TYR A 187 7.19 -5.81 14.47
N ARG A 188 7.92 -6.02 15.58
CA ARG A 188 9.40 -5.99 15.59
C ARG A 188 9.97 -7.12 14.75
N GLU A 189 9.49 -8.35 14.93
CA GLU A 189 9.91 -9.50 14.13
C GLU A 189 9.66 -9.26 12.62
N VAL A 190 8.47 -8.80 12.26
CA VAL A 190 8.12 -8.43 10.88
C VAL A 190 9.09 -7.41 10.30
N ALA A 191 9.39 -6.34 11.04
CA ALA A 191 10.31 -5.30 10.60
C ALA A 191 11.76 -5.82 10.45
N GLU A 192 12.23 -6.66 11.38
CA GLU A 192 13.54 -7.29 11.33
C GLU A 192 13.69 -8.21 10.12
N ARG A 193 12.71 -9.08 9.87
CA ARG A 193 12.71 -10.01 8.73
C ARG A 193 12.69 -9.27 7.38
N MET A 194 11.84 -8.25 7.25
CA MET A 194 11.81 -7.40 6.07
C MET A 194 13.11 -6.61 5.89
N GLY A 195 13.71 -6.13 6.99
CA GLY A 195 14.99 -5.42 6.98
C GLY A 195 16.16 -6.31 6.55
N LEU A 196 16.20 -7.57 7.00
CA LEU A 196 17.20 -8.56 6.56
C LEU A 196 17.03 -8.90 5.07
N LEU A 197 15.80 -9.13 4.61
CA LEU A 197 15.52 -9.37 3.20
C LEU A 197 15.94 -8.18 2.33
N ARG A 198 15.63 -6.95 2.74
CA ARG A 198 16.09 -5.72 2.07
C ARG A 198 17.63 -5.71 1.92
N LYS A 199 18.37 -6.00 2.99
CA LYS A 199 19.84 -6.04 2.95
C LYS A 199 20.34 -7.05 1.92
N LYS A 200 19.74 -8.23 1.84
CA LYS A 200 20.10 -9.26 0.85
C LYS A 200 19.79 -8.82 -0.58
N ILE A 201 18.64 -8.17 -0.82
CA ILE A 201 18.29 -7.62 -2.14
C ILE A 201 19.31 -6.57 -2.58
N LEU A 202 19.68 -5.64 -1.71
CA LEU A 202 20.70 -4.62 -2.04
C LEU A 202 22.09 -5.23 -2.28
N ALA A 203 22.44 -6.30 -1.55
CA ALA A 203 23.70 -7.02 -1.76
C ALA A 203 23.78 -7.74 -3.13
N ASP A 204 22.64 -7.94 -3.81
CA ASP A 204 22.58 -8.48 -5.17
C ASP A 204 22.78 -7.43 -6.26
N GLY A 205 23.10 -6.19 -5.89
CA GLY A 205 23.42 -5.11 -6.82
C GLY A 205 22.26 -4.19 -7.18
N LEU A 206 21.07 -4.36 -6.59
CA LEU A 206 19.96 -3.43 -6.80
C LEU A 206 20.23 -2.11 -6.07
N GLU A 207 20.09 -0.99 -6.77
CA GLU A 207 20.39 0.35 -6.24
C GLU A 207 19.47 0.76 -5.09
N ARG A 208 18.22 0.27 -5.10
CA ARG A 208 17.20 0.63 -4.12
C ARG A 208 16.27 -0.53 -3.79
N CYS A 209 15.80 -0.53 -2.55
CA CYS A 209 14.74 -1.41 -2.08
C CYS A 209 14.03 -0.73 -0.90
N LEU A 210 12.86 -0.14 -1.15
CA LEU A 210 12.00 0.37 -0.10
C LEU A 210 11.35 -0.78 0.67
N VAL A 211 10.97 -0.51 1.92
CA VAL A 211 10.23 -1.47 2.76
C VAL A 211 8.95 -0.79 3.23
N SER A 212 7.81 -1.38 2.87
CA SER A 212 6.50 -0.94 3.33
C SER A 212 5.89 -1.99 4.26
N VAL A 213 5.60 -1.61 5.50
CA VAL A 213 4.97 -2.45 6.53
C VAL A 213 3.72 -1.76 7.08
N GLY A 214 2.76 -2.54 7.57
CA GLY A 214 1.54 -2.01 8.19
C GLY A 214 0.52 -3.09 8.52
#